data_AF-A0A8J2P7U2-F1
#
_entry.id   AF-A0A8J2P7U2-F1
#
_cell.length_a   1.000
_cell.length_b   1.000
_cell.length_c   1.000
_cell.angle_alpha   90.00
_cell.angle_beta   90.00
_cell.angle_gamma   90.00
#
_symmetry.space_group_name_H-M   'P 1'
#
loop_
_entity.id
_entity.type
_entity.pdbx_description
1 polymer ?
#
loop_
_entity_poly.entity_id
_entity_poly.type
_entity_poly.pdbx_seq_one_letter_code
_entity_poly.pdbx_strand_id
1 'polypeptide(L)'
;MKMFSLDLVNLSIPFILENDMDNRQIKKNRQDISEKSISLLFEKLPFPYRYLTSPDVLNGGIPDREYFNNDLANEMCTDSEWQLVQDVCSAFNISTFRQFTRLYTIVDTLLLAVIWENFRMNGMRSEIEYIRDFKMIELLSKAIRGGFSFCTRKIQTANNERSTFGYDPTKNRTHLIYNDKVSLYATALLDKYPHSNYRWESVNDLDRIDWKSYESKDGKGYFLQVTLGYPPEVQDKTVDLPLAPERRVIKFEELGEKQQHNLSKLRYYDPSDSFLALTCRIVKQDGTLCDDNDIVAPSNLFFQTMFSNLEIYLNGQLVSDSGNYYSQIAYLQRLLASSPNEKQGKLLNEFYYPDEKPEAYSASDPGFAQRYEKTKKSQSFTMIGQLVANIFNQPRFLPAGTEIRILLRRNLPELCLTAAYDTKTGFNGCPYSYQITNATFFASKKVISKPIVDAHRHQLSLGRTFKYPTTEVELKTFTIAQGLTSITTDSVVIGKIPRILVVGLVSSTSFLGKLSKSPFNYVDKNICELGFTWNGETVEHRVFPFNFRKSSTAKVNGKDVIV
;
A
#
# COMPACT_ATOMS: atom_id res chain seq x y z
N MET A 1 -9.40 -6.48 19.97
CA MET A 1 -9.83 -6.42 18.56
C MET A 1 -10.94 -7.42 18.30
N LYS A 2 -11.99 -7.07 17.53
CA LYS A 2 -13.11 -7.97 17.20
C LYS A 2 -12.78 -8.93 16.05
N MET A 3 -13.42 -10.10 16.00
CA MET A 3 -13.22 -11.12 14.96
C MET A 3 -14.50 -11.61 14.27
N PHE A 4 -14.39 -12.03 13.00
CA PHE A 4 -15.48 -12.56 12.15
C PHE A 4 -15.03 -13.81 11.38
N SER A 5 -15.98 -14.63 10.89
CA SER A 5 -15.77 -15.83 10.07
C SER A 5 -16.53 -15.73 8.74
N LEU A 6 -15.90 -16.02 7.60
CA LEU A 6 -16.57 -15.99 6.29
C LEU A 6 -17.32 -17.30 6.00
N ASP A 7 -18.57 -17.18 5.55
CA ASP A 7 -19.27 -18.26 4.83
C ASP A 7 -18.88 -18.21 3.34
N LEU A 8 -18.14 -19.22 2.88
CA LEU A 8 -17.76 -19.39 1.48
C LEU A 8 -18.93 -20.01 0.70
N VAL A 9 -19.92 -19.20 0.32
CA VAL A 9 -21.01 -19.68 -0.54
C VAL A 9 -21.27 -18.71 -1.70
N ASN A 10 -21.22 -19.28 -2.90
CA ASN A 10 -21.72 -18.81 -4.19
C ASN A 10 -21.06 -17.56 -4.80
N LEU A 11 -20.13 -17.78 -5.75
CA LEU A 11 -20.03 -17.02 -7.01
C LEU A 11 -19.05 -17.71 -7.98
N SER A 12 -19.44 -17.74 -9.26
CA SER A 12 -18.79 -18.48 -10.34
C SER A 12 -17.75 -17.60 -11.07
N ILE A 13 -16.63 -18.21 -11.51
CA ILE A 13 -15.56 -17.64 -12.36
C ILE A 13 -16.05 -16.89 -13.64
N PRO A 14 -17.25 -17.08 -14.24
CA PRO A 14 -17.68 -16.26 -15.39
C PRO A 14 -17.73 -14.77 -15.04
N PHE A 15 -18.10 -14.43 -13.79
CA PHE A 15 -18.12 -13.04 -13.31
C PHE A 15 -16.73 -12.39 -13.32
N ILE A 16 -15.65 -13.15 -13.09
CA ILE A 16 -14.28 -12.63 -13.09
C ILE A 16 -13.69 -12.61 -14.49
N LEU A 17 -13.98 -13.61 -15.31
CA LEU A 17 -13.64 -13.54 -16.73
C LEU A 17 -14.32 -12.35 -17.42
N GLU A 18 -15.52 -11.95 -16.98
CA GLU A 18 -16.25 -10.76 -17.45
C GLU A 18 -15.74 -9.43 -16.89
N ASN A 19 -15.34 -9.38 -15.62
CA ASN A 19 -15.02 -8.12 -14.93
C ASN A 19 -13.52 -7.87 -14.70
N ASP A 20 -12.62 -8.79 -15.05
CA ASP A 20 -11.18 -8.57 -14.95
C ASP A 20 -10.72 -7.59 -16.07
N MET A 21 -10.45 -6.36 -15.65
CA MET A 21 -10.22 -5.22 -16.53
C MET A 21 -8.84 -5.22 -17.18
N ASP A 22 -7.85 -5.96 -16.66
CA ASP A 22 -6.44 -5.79 -17.05
C ASP A 22 -5.74 -6.98 -17.70
N ASN A 23 -6.36 -8.16 -17.77
CA ASN A 23 -5.71 -9.32 -18.37
C ASN A 23 -5.86 -9.36 -19.92
N ARG A 24 -5.07 -8.53 -20.61
CA ARG A 24 -5.05 -8.43 -22.09
C ARG A 24 -4.76 -9.75 -22.82
N GLN A 25 -4.14 -10.74 -22.16
CA GLN A 25 -3.90 -12.05 -22.78
C GLN A 25 -5.16 -12.91 -22.89
N ILE A 26 -6.09 -12.83 -21.94
CA ILE A 26 -7.35 -13.58 -21.98
C ILE A 26 -8.36 -12.89 -22.90
N LYS A 27 -8.39 -11.55 -22.92
CA LYS A 27 -9.25 -10.78 -23.86
C LYS A 27 -8.91 -11.01 -25.33
N LYS A 28 -7.65 -11.31 -25.68
CA LYS A 28 -7.24 -11.55 -27.08
C LYS A 28 -7.68 -12.90 -27.65
N ASN A 29 -7.95 -13.89 -26.79
CA ASN A 29 -8.38 -15.23 -27.20
C ASN A 29 -9.89 -15.49 -26.95
N ARG A 30 -10.64 -14.44 -26.57
CA ARG A 30 -12.05 -14.55 -26.14
C ARG A 30 -13.03 -14.85 -27.28
N GLN A 31 -12.63 -14.62 -28.54
CA GLN A 31 -13.54 -14.78 -29.67
C GLN A 31 -13.85 -16.26 -30.02
N ASP A 32 -13.11 -17.23 -29.45
CA ASP A 32 -13.21 -18.64 -29.87
C ASP A 32 -13.45 -19.65 -28.72
N ILE A 33 -13.66 -19.22 -27.47
CA ILE A 33 -13.83 -20.15 -26.33
C ILE A 33 -15.31 -20.24 -25.95
N SER A 34 -15.94 -21.38 -26.22
CA SER A 34 -17.36 -21.63 -25.91
C SER A 34 -17.62 -21.68 -24.39
N GLU A 35 -18.85 -21.36 -23.95
CA GLU A 35 -19.26 -21.49 -22.53
C GLU A 35 -19.02 -22.91 -21.97
N LYS A 36 -19.19 -23.93 -22.82
CA LYS A 36 -18.92 -25.33 -22.50
C LYS A 36 -17.43 -25.61 -22.25
N SER A 37 -16.54 -24.91 -22.93
CA SER A 37 -15.08 -25.00 -22.70
C SER A 37 -14.69 -24.33 -21.38
N ILE A 38 -15.40 -23.27 -20.99
CA ILE A 38 -15.17 -22.54 -19.73
C ILE A 38 -15.61 -23.39 -18.53
N SER A 39 -16.74 -24.10 -18.61
CA SER A 39 -17.22 -24.96 -17.51
C SER A 39 -16.25 -26.07 -17.12
N LEU A 40 -15.46 -26.59 -18.07
CA LEU A 40 -14.43 -27.60 -17.80
C LEU A 40 -13.31 -27.10 -16.87
N LEU A 41 -13.07 -25.79 -16.82
CA LEU A 41 -12.01 -25.20 -15.99
C LEU A 41 -12.41 -25.04 -14.50
N PHE A 42 -13.67 -25.31 -14.14
CA PHE A 42 -14.16 -25.27 -12.76
C PHE A 42 -14.01 -26.60 -12.03
N GLU A 43 -13.79 -27.67 -12.79
CA GLU A 43 -13.58 -28.99 -12.22
C GLU A 43 -12.13 -29.16 -11.79
N LYS A 44 -11.91 -30.04 -10.81
CA LYS A 44 -10.58 -30.35 -10.32
C LYS A 44 -9.82 -31.12 -11.39
N LEU A 45 -9.00 -30.41 -12.16
CA LEU A 45 -8.14 -30.99 -13.19
C LEU A 45 -7.13 -31.98 -12.58
N PRO A 46 -7.10 -33.24 -13.03
CA PRO A 46 -6.06 -34.19 -12.68
C PRO A 46 -4.70 -33.73 -13.20
N PHE A 47 -3.62 -33.98 -12.45
CA PHE A 47 -2.27 -33.57 -12.84
C PHE A 47 -1.24 -34.70 -12.63
N PRO A 48 -0.42 -35.05 -13.64
CA PRO A 48 0.42 -36.24 -13.60
C PRO A 48 1.80 -35.94 -13.00
N TYR A 49 1.85 -35.78 -11.67
CA TYR A 49 3.08 -35.38 -10.95
C TYR A 49 4.27 -36.33 -11.20
N ARG A 50 4.03 -37.64 -11.35
CA ARG A 50 5.08 -38.64 -11.62
C ARG A 50 5.77 -38.47 -12.97
N TYR A 51 5.11 -37.84 -13.94
CA TYR A 51 5.68 -37.64 -15.26
C TYR A 51 6.69 -36.49 -15.30
N LEU A 52 6.64 -35.57 -14.33
CA LEU A 52 7.55 -34.42 -14.22
C LEU A 52 8.93 -34.81 -13.64
N THR A 53 9.71 -35.56 -14.39
CA THR A 53 11.05 -36.01 -13.99
C THR A 53 12.17 -35.06 -14.46
N SER A 54 11.99 -34.37 -15.58
CA SER A 54 12.91 -33.37 -16.11
C SER A 54 12.18 -32.31 -16.93
N PRO A 55 12.81 -31.14 -17.22
CA PRO A 55 12.21 -30.13 -18.11
C PRO A 55 11.92 -30.63 -19.54
N ASP A 56 12.59 -31.70 -19.99
CA ASP A 56 12.48 -32.21 -21.35
C ASP A 56 11.13 -32.88 -21.61
N VAL A 57 10.54 -33.51 -20.57
CA VAL A 57 9.23 -34.19 -20.66
C VAL A 57 8.09 -33.23 -21.02
N LEU A 58 8.27 -31.93 -20.74
CA LEU A 58 7.30 -30.88 -21.10
C LEU A 58 7.14 -30.75 -22.62
N ASN A 59 8.18 -31.08 -23.40
CA ASN A 59 8.13 -30.99 -24.86
C ASN A 59 7.43 -32.19 -25.52
N GLY A 60 7.13 -33.24 -24.75
CA GLY A 60 6.38 -34.40 -25.21
C GLY A 60 4.87 -34.16 -25.32
N GLY A 61 4.16 -35.19 -25.79
CA GLY A 61 2.69 -35.24 -25.80
C GLY A 61 2.10 -35.35 -24.39
N ILE A 62 0.77 -35.42 -24.31
CA ILE A 62 0.08 -35.64 -23.03
C ILE A 62 0.45 -37.04 -22.48
N PRO A 63 0.77 -37.15 -21.18
CA PRO A 63 1.12 -38.45 -20.58
C PRO A 63 -0.04 -39.44 -20.64
N ASP A 64 0.28 -40.74 -20.64
CA ASP A 64 -0.73 -41.79 -20.56
C ASP A 64 -1.51 -41.73 -19.24
N ARG A 65 -2.75 -42.24 -19.25
CA ARG A 65 -3.67 -42.24 -18.10
C ARG A 65 -3.05 -42.74 -16.80
N GLU A 66 -2.15 -43.73 -16.88
CA GLU A 66 -1.47 -44.31 -15.72
C GLU A 66 -0.66 -43.28 -14.91
N TYR A 67 -0.14 -42.24 -15.56
CA TYR A 67 0.62 -41.17 -14.90
C TYR A 67 -0.27 -40.20 -14.10
N PHE A 68 -1.60 -40.26 -14.27
CA PHE A 68 -2.57 -39.44 -13.55
C PHE A 68 -3.13 -40.12 -12.28
N ASN A 69 -2.64 -41.31 -11.93
CA ASN A 69 -3.02 -41.98 -10.68
C ASN A 69 -2.60 -41.14 -9.47
N ASN A 70 -3.42 -41.16 -8.42
CA ASN A 70 -3.11 -40.50 -7.16
C ASN A 70 -2.28 -41.45 -6.28
N ASP A 71 -0.96 -41.35 -6.39
CA ASP A 71 -0.04 -42.23 -5.65
C ASP A 71 -0.07 -42.01 -4.13
N LEU A 72 -0.49 -40.81 -3.68
CA LEU A 72 -0.59 -40.49 -2.25
C LEU A 72 -1.75 -41.24 -1.60
N ALA A 73 -2.89 -41.33 -2.29
CA ALA A 73 -4.06 -42.09 -1.85
C ALA A 73 -4.05 -43.55 -2.35
N ASN A 74 -3.12 -43.90 -3.24
CA ASN A 74 -3.08 -45.16 -3.96
C ASN A 74 -4.38 -45.45 -4.74
N GLU A 75 -4.91 -44.40 -5.38
CA GLU A 75 -6.17 -44.43 -6.16
C GLU A 75 -5.87 -44.31 -7.65
N MET A 76 -6.58 -45.10 -8.48
CA MET A 76 -6.46 -45.00 -9.93
C MET A 76 -7.25 -43.82 -10.47
N CYS A 77 -6.73 -43.17 -11.52
CA CYS A 77 -7.44 -42.12 -12.24
C CYS A 77 -8.77 -42.68 -12.77
N THR A 78 -9.89 -42.10 -12.34
CA THR A 78 -11.24 -42.54 -12.71
C THR A 78 -11.54 -42.25 -14.19
N ASP A 79 -12.53 -42.93 -14.75
CA ASP A 79 -12.93 -42.69 -16.15
C ASP A 79 -13.40 -41.24 -16.36
N SER A 80 -14.10 -40.66 -15.38
CA SER A 80 -14.55 -39.27 -15.41
C SER A 80 -13.38 -38.28 -15.38
N GLU A 81 -12.35 -38.53 -14.56
CA GLU A 81 -11.16 -37.69 -14.49
C GLU A 81 -10.36 -37.74 -15.79
N TRP A 82 -10.21 -38.94 -16.37
CA TRP A 82 -9.54 -39.08 -17.66
C TRP A 82 -10.32 -38.42 -18.80
N GLN A 83 -11.64 -38.56 -18.82
CA GLN A 83 -12.50 -37.89 -19.79
C GLN A 83 -12.36 -36.37 -19.68
N LEU A 84 -12.32 -35.82 -18.46
CA LEU A 84 -12.08 -34.39 -18.23
C LEU A 84 -10.75 -33.93 -18.82
N VAL A 85 -9.66 -34.69 -18.65
CA VAL A 85 -8.35 -34.38 -19.25
C VAL A 85 -8.45 -34.36 -20.78
N GLN A 86 -9.14 -35.34 -21.38
CA GLN A 86 -9.33 -35.42 -22.83
C GLN A 86 -10.19 -34.27 -23.37
N ASP A 87 -11.27 -33.93 -22.67
CA ASP A 87 -12.18 -32.85 -23.03
C ASP A 87 -11.47 -31.50 -22.96
N VAL A 88 -10.65 -31.28 -21.93
CA VAL A 88 -9.83 -30.06 -21.80
C VAL A 88 -8.77 -30.01 -22.90
N CYS A 89 -8.08 -31.11 -23.19
CA CYS A 89 -7.08 -31.11 -24.26
C CYS A 89 -7.72 -30.80 -25.62
N SER A 90 -8.90 -31.34 -25.88
CA SER A 90 -9.65 -31.12 -27.12
C SER A 90 -10.20 -29.69 -27.20
N ALA A 91 -10.80 -29.19 -26.12
CA ALA A 91 -11.42 -27.85 -26.07
C ALA A 91 -10.41 -26.71 -26.22
N PHE A 92 -9.17 -26.90 -25.76
CA PHE A 92 -8.12 -25.88 -25.78
C PHE A 92 -6.99 -26.17 -26.79
N ASN A 93 -7.18 -27.14 -27.69
CA ASN A 93 -6.19 -27.54 -28.71
C ASN A 93 -4.80 -27.81 -28.12
N ILE A 94 -4.75 -28.56 -27.02
CA ILE A 94 -3.52 -28.90 -26.31
C ILE A 94 -2.93 -30.17 -26.92
N SER A 95 -1.70 -30.07 -27.42
CA SER A 95 -0.97 -31.20 -28.02
C SER A 95 0.31 -31.56 -27.27
N THR A 96 0.76 -30.70 -26.36
CA THR A 96 2.01 -30.90 -25.59
C THR A 96 1.77 -30.82 -24.10
N PHE A 97 2.58 -31.54 -23.32
CA PHE A 97 2.50 -31.50 -21.86
C PHE A 97 2.84 -30.12 -21.29
N ARG A 98 3.70 -29.34 -21.97
CA ARG A 98 3.98 -27.93 -21.65
C ARG A 98 2.72 -27.07 -21.69
N GLN A 99 1.89 -27.23 -22.73
CA GLN A 99 0.65 -26.48 -22.87
C GLN A 99 -0.36 -26.86 -21.78
N PHE A 100 -0.48 -28.16 -21.49
CA PHE A 100 -1.33 -28.66 -20.40
C PHE A 100 -0.90 -28.10 -19.05
N THR A 101 0.40 -28.18 -18.74
CA THR A 101 0.98 -27.65 -17.50
C THR A 101 0.74 -26.15 -17.37
N ARG A 102 0.91 -25.40 -18.46
CA ARG A 102 0.67 -23.95 -18.46
C ARG A 102 -0.79 -23.62 -18.21
N LEU A 103 -1.74 -24.34 -18.84
CA LEU A 103 -3.17 -24.15 -18.59
C LEU A 103 -3.50 -24.45 -17.12
N TYR A 104 -3.03 -25.60 -16.61
CA TYR A 104 -3.22 -26.00 -15.22
C TYR A 104 -2.76 -24.91 -14.24
N THR A 105 -1.53 -24.39 -14.41
CA THR A 105 -1.01 -23.31 -13.55
C THR A 105 -1.79 -22.00 -13.68
N ILE A 106 -2.25 -21.66 -14.88
CA ILE A 106 -3.09 -20.47 -15.10
C ILE A 106 -4.41 -20.61 -14.34
N VAL A 107 -5.08 -21.76 -14.48
CA VAL A 107 -6.36 -22.04 -13.82
C VAL A 107 -6.20 -21.98 -12.30
N ASP A 108 -5.19 -22.64 -11.74
CA ASP A 108 -4.88 -22.60 -10.30
C ASP A 108 -4.68 -21.17 -9.79
N THR A 109 -3.94 -20.35 -10.56
CA THR A 109 -3.67 -18.95 -10.19
C THR A 109 -4.96 -18.11 -10.25
N LEU A 110 -5.78 -18.31 -11.27
CA LEU A 110 -7.05 -17.58 -11.45
C LEU A 110 -8.08 -17.97 -10.38
N LEU A 111 -8.19 -19.26 -10.05
CA LEU A 111 -9.04 -19.75 -8.96
C LEU A 111 -8.66 -19.11 -7.62
N LEU A 112 -7.36 -19.01 -7.33
CA LEU A 112 -6.89 -18.32 -6.13
C LEU A 112 -7.24 -16.83 -6.16
N ALA A 113 -7.07 -16.15 -7.30
CA ALA A 113 -7.46 -14.75 -7.46
C ALA A 113 -8.97 -14.56 -7.25
N VAL A 114 -9.81 -15.50 -7.72
CA VAL A 114 -11.26 -15.49 -7.50
C VAL A 114 -11.62 -15.55 -6.01
N ILE A 115 -10.94 -16.42 -5.25
CA ILE A 115 -11.13 -16.52 -3.80
C ILE A 115 -10.79 -15.18 -3.14
N TRP A 116 -9.70 -14.52 -3.55
CA TRP A 116 -9.31 -13.21 -3.02
C TRP A 116 -10.26 -12.08 -3.40
N GLU A 117 -10.77 -12.04 -4.62
CA GLU A 117 -11.79 -11.07 -5.02
C GLU A 117 -13.10 -11.29 -4.23
N ASN A 118 -13.50 -12.55 -4.01
CA ASN A 118 -14.64 -12.86 -3.14
C ASN A 118 -14.40 -12.44 -1.69
N PHE A 119 -13.20 -12.68 -1.15
CA PHE A 119 -12.81 -12.18 0.17
C PHE A 119 -12.89 -10.65 0.23
N ARG A 120 -12.43 -9.97 -0.82
CA ARG A 120 -12.50 -8.52 -0.93
C ARG A 120 -13.95 -8.01 -1.03
N MET A 121 -14.79 -8.64 -1.84
CA MET A 121 -16.18 -8.21 -2.09
C MET A 121 -17.13 -8.54 -0.94
N ASN A 122 -16.95 -9.68 -0.27
CA ASN A 122 -17.81 -10.16 0.81
C ASN A 122 -17.21 -9.87 2.20
N GLY A 123 -15.90 -10.06 2.35
CA GLY A 123 -15.18 -9.86 3.61
C GLY A 123 -14.82 -8.40 3.92
N MET A 124 -14.68 -7.52 2.92
CA MET A 124 -14.53 -6.06 3.17
C MET A 124 -15.85 -5.28 3.16
N ARG A 125 -17.01 -5.97 3.19
CA ARG A 125 -18.29 -5.32 3.53
C ARG A 125 -18.38 -4.98 5.01
N SER A 126 -17.66 -5.70 5.86
CA SER A 126 -17.42 -5.24 7.23
C SER A 126 -16.40 -4.12 7.20
N GLU A 127 -16.69 -3.02 7.92
CA GLU A 127 -15.76 -1.90 8.06
C GLU A 127 -14.49 -2.38 8.79
N ILE A 128 -13.45 -2.73 8.03
CA ILE A 128 -12.12 -2.99 8.56
C ILE A 128 -11.55 -1.64 8.99
N GLU A 129 -11.34 -1.48 10.30
CA GLU A 129 -10.74 -0.27 10.85
C GLU A 129 -9.27 -0.19 10.45
N TYR A 130 -8.84 0.95 9.90
CA TYR A 130 -7.43 1.22 9.71
C TYR A 130 -6.74 1.41 11.07
N ILE A 131 -5.65 0.68 11.31
CA ILE A 131 -4.79 0.93 12.47
C ILE A 131 -4.14 2.30 12.29
N ARG A 132 -4.32 3.18 13.27
CA ARG A 132 -3.88 4.59 13.21
C ARG A 132 -2.63 4.88 14.03
N ASP A 133 -2.38 4.06 15.06
CA ASP A 133 -1.23 4.24 15.94
C ASP A 133 0.03 3.68 15.26
N PHE A 134 1.00 4.56 15.00
CA PHE A 134 2.29 4.18 14.44
C PHE A 134 2.98 3.05 15.22
N LYS A 135 2.95 3.07 16.55
CA LYS A 135 3.58 2.03 17.38
C LYS A 135 2.88 0.68 17.19
N MET A 136 1.57 0.67 17.01
CA MET A 136 0.84 -0.57 16.67
C MET A 136 1.21 -1.06 15.27
N ILE A 137 1.27 -0.15 14.28
CA ILE A 137 1.69 -0.50 12.91
C ILE A 137 3.10 -1.06 12.92
N GLU A 138 4.01 -0.44 13.66
CA GLU A 138 5.39 -0.91 13.80
C GLU A 138 5.44 -2.31 14.42
N LEU A 139 4.72 -2.51 15.54
CA LEU A 139 4.61 -3.81 16.21
C LEU A 139 4.08 -4.89 15.25
N LEU A 140 2.99 -4.61 14.55
CA LEU A 140 2.33 -5.56 13.64
C LEU A 140 3.18 -5.82 12.40
N SER A 141 3.82 -4.79 11.83
CA SER A 141 4.73 -4.94 10.70
C SER A 141 5.95 -5.79 11.07
N LYS A 142 6.46 -5.61 12.30
CA LYS A 142 7.50 -6.48 12.89
C LYS A 142 6.99 -7.86 13.24
N ALA A 143 5.68 -8.09 13.37
CA ALA A 143 5.08 -9.39 13.66
C ALA A 143 4.72 -10.19 12.40
N ILE A 144 4.48 -9.55 11.24
CA ILE A 144 4.19 -10.25 9.98
C ILE A 144 5.37 -11.17 9.60
N ARG A 145 5.05 -12.45 9.35
CA ARG A 145 5.98 -13.51 8.93
C ARG A 145 5.45 -14.16 7.64
N GLY A 146 6.36 -14.71 6.85
CA GLY A 146 6.02 -15.60 5.74
C GLY A 146 5.83 -17.03 6.22
N GLY A 147 5.68 -17.95 5.26
CA GLY A 147 5.68 -19.38 5.55
C GLY A 147 6.99 -19.85 6.17
N PHE A 148 6.91 -20.88 7.01
CA PHE A 148 8.09 -21.55 7.54
C PHE A 148 8.79 -22.32 6.43
N SER A 149 10.06 -22.02 6.19
CA SER A 149 10.92 -22.76 5.26
C SER A 149 12.30 -22.90 5.87
N PHE A 150 12.62 -24.11 6.36
CA PHE A 150 13.91 -24.44 6.94
C PHE A 150 14.21 -25.93 6.71
N CYS A 151 15.49 -26.28 6.65
CA CYS A 151 15.96 -27.65 6.54
C CYS A 151 16.75 -28.01 7.79
N THR A 152 16.22 -28.86 8.65
CA THR A 152 16.89 -29.32 9.88
C THR A 152 18.04 -30.26 9.57
N ARG A 153 17.83 -31.15 8.59
CA ARG A 153 18.83 -32.10 8.11
C ARG A 153 19.03 -31.93 6.61
N LYS A 154 20.27 -31.69 6.19
CA LYS A 154 20.61 -31.38 4.78
C LYS A 154 20.36 -32.55 3.83
N ILE A 155 20.53 -33.78 4.30
CA ILE A 155 20.33 -35.01 3.52
C ILE A 155 19.77 -36.08 4.46
N GLN A 156 18.70 -36.75 4.01
CA GLN A 156 18.15 -37.94 4.64
C GLN A 156 17.85 -38.95 3.53
N THR A 157 18.23 -40.22 3.74
CA THR A 157 18.01 -41.29 2.76
C THR A 157 17.11 -42.36 3.36
N ALA A 158 16.13 -42.81 2.59
CA ALA A 158 15.28 -43.93 2.95
C ALA A 158 15.97 -45.25 2.58
N ASN A 159 15.90 -46.26 3.45
CA ASN A 159 16.36 -47.62 3.16
C ASN A 159 15.16 -48.51 2.79
N ASN A 160 14.82 -48.57 1.51
CA ASN A 160 13.78 -49.45 0.97
C ASN A 160 14.05 -49.73 -0.50
N GLU A 161 13.29 -50.66 -1.08
CA GLU A 161 13.44 -51.15 -2.45
C GLU A 161 13.22 -50.07 -3.53
N ARG A 162 12.56 -48.96 -3.17
CA ARG A 162 12.29 -47.83 -4.06
C ARG A 162 13.39 -46.76 -4.02
N SER A 163 14.39 -46.91 -3.16
CA SER A 163 15.50 -45.96 -3.03
C SER A 163 16.41 -46.01 -4.26
N THR A 164 16.65 -44.85 -4.88
CA THR A 164 17.60 -44.70 -5.99
C THR A 164 19.06 -44.91 -5.58
N PHE A 165 19.35 -44.94 -4.27
CA PHE A 165 20.68 -45.15 -3.71
C PHE A 165 20.96 -46.62 -3.31
N GLY A 166 20.02 -47.53 -3.63
CA GLY A 166 20.11 -48.94 -3.30
C GLY A 166 19.40 -49.31 -1.98
N TYR A 167 19.05 -50.58 -1.87
CA TYR A 167 18.43 -51.18 -0.68
C TYR A 167 19.44 -52.09 0.03
N ASP A 168 19.66 -51.83 1.32
CA ASP A 168 20.51 -52.64 2.18
C ASP A 168 19.63 -53.49 3.10
N PRO A 169 19.45 -54.80 2.82
CA PRO A 169 18.58 -55.68 3.60
C PRO A 169 19.12 -55.95 5.01
N THR A 170 20.37 -55.57 5.32
CA THR A 170 20.93 -55.69 6.67
C THR A 170 20.51 -54.55 7.60
N LYS A 171 19.96 -53.46 7.04
CA LYS A 171 19.48 -52.30 7.80
C LYS A 171 17.96 -52.31 7.89
N ASN A 172 17.45 -51.68 8.94
CA ASN A 172 16.02 -51.49 9.10
C ASN A 172 15.43 -50.78 7.89
N ARG A 173 14.28 -51.27 7.43
CA ARG A 173 13.54 -50.64 6.34
C ARG A 173 13.01 -49.28 6.84
N THR A 174 13.27 -48.22 6.08
CA THR A 174 12.82 -46.86 6.39
C THR A 174 12.20 -46.20 5.17
N HIS A 175 11.18 -45.38 5.41
CA HIS A 175 10.47 -44.63 4.38
C HIS A 175 10.51 -43.13 4.71
N LEU A 176 10.50 -42.29 3.67
CA LEU A 176 10.32 -40.86 3.80
C LEU A 176 8.91 -40.51 3.33
N ILE A 177 8.23 -39.66 4.10
CA ILE A 177 6.88 -39.20 3.79
C ILE A 177 6.98 -37.70 3.53
N TYR A 178 6.42 -37.26 2.40
CA TYR A 178 6.22 -35.86 2.09
C TYR A 178 4.75 -35.53 2.33
N ASN A 179 4.47 -34.71 3.34
CA ASN A 179 3.13 -34.24 3.66
C ASN A 179 3.00 -32.79 3.23
N ASP A 180 1.99 -32.50 2.42
CA ASP A 180 1.63 -31.14 2.04
C ASP A 180 0.17 -30.88 2.37
N LYS A 181 -0.11 -29.70 2.93
CA LYS A 181 -1.47 -29.31 3.30
C LYS A 181 -2.12 -28.60 2.13
N VAL A 182 -3.07 -29.27 1.50
CA VAL A 182 -3.91 -28.70 0.44
C VAL A 182 -4.55 -27.40 0.96
N SER A 183 -4.38 -26.31 0.22
CA SER A 183 -5.03 -25.03 0.49
C SER A 183 -4.75 -24.42 1.88
N LEU A 184 -3.51 -24.57 2.40
CA LEU A 184 -3.11 -24.11 3.74
C LEU A 184 -3.64 -22.71 4.13
N TYR A 185 -3.40 -21.69 3.30
CA TYR A 185 -3.85 -20.32 3.58
C TYR A 185 -5.36 -20.15 3.46
N ALA A 186 -6.02 -20.81 2.51
CA ALA A 186 -7.47 -20.72 2.38
C ALA A 186 -8.17 -21.41 3.56
N THR A 187 -7.61 -22.50 4.08
CA THR A 187 -8.08 -23.09 5.35
C THR A 187 -7.88 -22.13 6.51
N ALA A 188 -6.73 -21.44 6.60
CA ALA A 188 -6.51 -20.44 7.62
C ALA A 188 -7.50 -19.27 7.52
N LEU A 189 -7.92 -18.89 6.31
CA LEU A 189 -8.92 -17.83 6.06
C LEU A 189 -10.32 -18.14 6.64
N LEU A 190 -10.59 -19.39 7.03
CA LEU A 190 -11.81 -19.78 7.73
C LEU A 190 -11.76 -19.44 9.22
N ASP A 191 -10.57 -19.18 9.76
CA ASP A 191 -10.42 -18.77 11.16
C ASP A 191 -10.82 -17.30 11.36
N LYS A 192 -10.90 -16.91 12.63
CA LYS A 192 -11.31 -15.57 13.07
C LYS A 192 -10.18 -14.55 12.86
N TYR A 193 -10.47 -13.45 12.16
CA TYR A 193 -9.48 -12.39 11.85
C TYR A 193 -9.71 -11.05 12.54
N PRO A 194 -8.63 -10.27 12.77
CA PRO A 194 -8.69 -8.82 12.98
C PRO A 194 -9.61 -8.06 12.04
N HIS A 195 -10.56 -7.30 12.59
CA HIS A 195 -11.25 -6.29 11.78
C HIS A 195 -11.40 -4.91 12.43
N SER A 196 -11.62 -4.79 13.75
CA SER A 196 -11.78 -3.47 14.39
C SER A 196 -11.53 -3.42 15.90
N ASN A 197 -11.62 -2.21 16.47
CA ASN A 197 -11.34 -1.83 17.86
C ASN A 197 -9.90 -2.11 18.27
N TYR A 198 -8.96 -1.58 17.50
CA TYR A 198 -7.53 -1.63 17.83
C TYR A 198 -7.22 -0.60 18.93
N ARG A 199 -6.71 -1.07 20.07
CA ARG A 199 -6.32 -0.22 21.20
C ARG A 199 -5.22 -0.89 22.01
N TRP A 200 -4.44 -0.09 22.72
CA TRP A 200 -3.56 -0.59 23.77
C TRP A 200 -4.41 -1.00 24.98
N GLU A 201 -4.08 -2.15 25.57
CA GLU A 201 -4.65 -2.61 26.85
C GLU A 201 -3.61 -2.42 27.96
N SER A 202 -4.08 -2.25 29.20
CA SER A 202 -3.21 -2.16 30.37
C SER A 202 -2.56 -3.52 30.67
N VAL A 203 -1.27 -3.52 31.02
CA VAL A 203 -0.52 -4.74 31.35
C VAL A 203 -1.14 -5.48 32.55
N ASN A 204 -1.68 -4.75 33.52
CA ASN A 204 -2.30 -5.33 34.72
C ASN A 204 -3.53 -6.21 34.42
N ASP A 205 -4.22 -5.95 33.32
CA ASP A 205 -5.37 -6.75 32.90
C ASP A 205 -4.95 -7.99 32.10
N LEU A 206 -3.74 -7.98 31.52
CA LEU A 206 -3.17 -9.10 30.76
C LEU A 206 -2.66 -10.22 31.66
N ASP A 207 -2.12 -9.90 32.84
CA ASP A 207 -1.62 -10.90 33.81
C ASP A 207 -2.74 -11.75 34.43
N ARG A 208 -4.00 -11.32 34.28
CA ARG A 208 -5.19 -12.06 34.73
C ARG A 208 -5.65 -13.13 33.76
N ILE A 209 -5.08 -13.15 32.55
CA ILE A 209 -5.44 -14.11 31.51
C ILE A 209 -4.56 -15.35 31.67
N ASP A 210 -5.18 -16.52 31.80
CA ASP A 210 -4.45 -17.78 31.65
C ASP A 210 -4.14 -18.04 30.18
N TRP A 211 -2.95 -17.63 29.75
CA TRP A 211 -2.50 -17.76 28.37
C TRP A 211 -2.37 -19.22 27.89
N LYS A 212 -2.28 -20.21 28.79
CA LYS A 212 -2.19 -21.63 28.39
C LYS A 212 -3.52 -22.21 27.95
N SER A 213 -4.63 -21.70 28.50
CA SER A 213 -5.99 -22.11 28.17
C SER A 213 -6.76 -21.04 27.40
N TYR A 214 -6.08 -19.97 26.98
CA TYR A 214 -6.69 -18.87 26.24
C TYR A 214 -7.14 -19.34 24.87
N GLU A 215 -8.46 -19.46 24.73
CA GLU A 215 -9.14 -19.41 23.45
C GLU A 215 -9.68 -18.00 23.26
N SER A 216 -9.81 -17.57 22.01
CA SER A 216 -10.48 -16.30 21.69
C SER A 216 -11.98 -16.37 21.97
N LYS A 217 -12.34 -16.40 23.25
CA LYS A 217 -13.71 -16.27 23.73
C LYS A 217 -14.13 -14.81 23.56
N ASP A 218 -15.39 -14.60 23.19
CA ASP A 218 -16.03 -13.28 23.00
C ASP A 218 -15.53 -12.45 21.80
N GLY A 219 -14.86 -13.09 20.84
CA GLY A 219 -14.43 -12.42 19.61
C GLY A 219 -13.35 -11.36 19.83
N LYS A 220 -12.74 -11.28 21.02
CA LYS A 220 -11.57 -10.43 21.30
C LYS A 220 -10.29 -11.20 20.99
N GLY A 221 -9.37 -10.61 20.22
CA GLY A 221 -7.99 -11.08 20.05
C GLY A 221 -6.95 -10.09 20.60
N TYR A 222 -5.75 -10.60 20.93
CA TYR A 222 -4.60 -9.86 21.45
C TYR A 222 -3.36 -10.03 20.57
N PHE A 223 -2.59 -8.95 20.43
CA PHE A 223 -1.21 -8.99 19.94
C PHE A 223 -0.29 -8.69 21.12
N LEU A 224 0.63 -9.60 21.41
CA LEU A 224 1.48 -9.50 22.59
C LEU A 224 2.94 -9.25 22.17
N GLN A 225 3.57 -8.28 22.82
CA GLN A 225 5.01 -8.12 22.80
C GLN A 225 5.53 -8.59 24.17
N VAL A 226 6.21 -9.73 24.19
CA VAL A 226 6.64 -10.40 25.43
C VAL A 226 8.14 -10.69 25.40
N THR A 227 8.73 -10.80 26.59
CA THR A 227 10.07 -11.35 26.77
C THR A 227 9.93 -12.83 27.14
N LEU A 228 10.50 -13.71 26.34
CA LEU A 228 10.44 -15.16 26.56
C LEU A 228 11.79 -15.65 27.08
N GLY A 229 11.77 -16.42 28.18
CA GLY A 229 12.90 -17.27 28.56
C GLY A 229 12.92 -18.51 27.68
N TYR A 230 14.08 -18.88 27.15
CA TYR A 230 14.26 -20.08 26.33
C TYR A 230 15.31 -21.00 26.98
N PRO A 231 14.92 -21.88 27.92
CA PRO A 231 15.86 -22.72 28.65
C PRO A 231 16.59 -23.72 27.73
N PRO A 232 17.86 -24.10 28.02
CA PRO A 232 18.64 -25.02 27.19
C PRO A 232 17.93 -26.37 26.92
N GLU A 233 17.24 -26.92 27.92
CA GLU A 233 16.50 -28.18 27.78
C GLU A 233 15.32 -28.11 26.80
N VAL A 234 14.78 -26.90 26.56
CA VAL A 234 13.74 -26.67 25.55
C VAL A 234 14.40 -26.43 24.19
N GLN A 235 15.54 -25.72 24.15
CA GLN A 235 16.29 -25.47 22.91
C GLN A 235 16.66 -26.78 22.21
N ASP A 236 17.24 -27.73 22.94
CA ASP A 236 17.64 -29.03 22.37
C ASP A 236 16.44 -29.84 21.85
N LYS A 237 15.31 -29.80 22.58
CA LYS A 237 14.07 -30.50 22.19
C LYS A 237 13.37 -29.87 20.98
N THR A 238 13.61 -28.58 20.74
CA THR A 238 12.93 -27.80 19.70
C THR A 238 13.88 -27.34 18.61
N VAL A 239 15.08 -27.96 18.53
CA VAL A 239 16.08 -27.65 17.50
C VAL A 239 15.51 -27.83 16.08
N ASP A 240 14.64 -28.81 15.91
CA ASP A 240 13.99 -29.10 14.63
C ASP A 240 12.81 -28.16 14.33
N LEU A 241 12.25 -27.49 15.33
CA LEU A 241 11.18 -26.50 15.15
C LEU A 241 11.28 -25.43 16.24
N PRO A 242 12.17 -24.44 16.07
CA PRO A 242 12.42 -23.43 17.08
C PRO A 242 11.16 -22.64 17.41
N LEU A 243 10.90 -22.43 18.70
CA LEU A 243 9.73 -21.71 19.16
C LEU A 243 9.95 -20.19 19.03
N ALA A 244 8.89 -19.47 18.63
CA ALA A 244 8.87 -18.01 18.53
C ALA A 244 10.04 -17.39 17.73
N PRO A 245 10.27 -17.78 16.46
CA PRO A 245 11.37 -17.22 15.67
C PRO A 245 11.20 -15.72 15.44
N GLU A 246 12.25 -14.96 15.76
CA GLU A 246 12.28 -13.52 15.56
C GLU A 246 12.80 -13.15 14.16
N ARG A 247 12.07 -12.27 13.47
CA ARG A 247 12.60 -11.64 12.26
C ARG A 247 13.57 -10.55 12.66
N ARG A 248 14.86 -10.87 12.65
CA ARG A 248 15.93 -9.91 12.88
C ARG A 248 16.53 -9.40 11.57
N VAL A 249 16.85 -8.11 11.53
CA VAL A 249 17.69 -7.58 10.46
C VAL A 249 19.12 -8.03 10.75
N ILE A 250 19.66 -8.88 9.89
CA ILE A 250 21.08 -9.24 9.91
C ILE A 250 21.87 -7.97 9.57
N LYS A 251 22.76 -7.56 10.47
CA LYS A 251 23.66 -6.42 10.28
C LYS A 251 24.65 -6.75 9.18
N PHE A 252 25.14 -5.71 8.49
CA PHE A 252 26.10 -5.90 7.41
C PHE A 252 27.35 -6.64 7.90
N GLU A 253 27.84 -6.32 9.10
CA GLU A 253 28.99 -6.98 9.72
C GLU A 253 28.80 -8.49 9.97
N GLU A 254 27.55 -8.95 10.12
CA GLU A 254 27.23 -10.36 10.40
C GLU A 254 27.17 -11.21 9.14
N LEU A 255 27.27 -10.60 7.95
CA LEU A 255 27.30 -11.28 6.67
C LEU A 255 28.75 -11.65 6.32
N GLY A 256 28.96 -12.81 5.70
CA GLY A 256 30.28 -13.15 5.14
C GLY A 256 30.66 -12.19 4.00
N GLU A 257 31.96 -12.01 3.73
CA GLU A 257 32.46 -11.04 2.73
C GLU A 257 31.80 -11.17 1.35
N LYS A 258 31.58 -12.40 0.87
CA LYS A 258 30.86 -12.66 -0.40
C LYS A 258 29.39 -12.24 -0.34
N GLN A 259 28.73 -12.41 0.80
CA GLN A 259 27.34 -12.00 0.98
C GLN A 259 27.24 -10.47 1.05
N GLN A 260 28.13 -9.81 1.79
CA GLN A 260 28.27 -8.35 1.83
C GLN A 260 28.44 -7.75 0.43
N HIS A 261 29.34 -8.33 -0.37
CA HIS A 261 29.58 -7.91 -1.75
C HIS A 261 28.33 -8.08 -2.65
N ASN A 262 27.56 -9.14 -2.45
CA ASN A 262 26.36 -9.41 -3.25
C ASN A 262 25.14 -8.58 -2.80
N LEU A 263 24.96 -8.35 -1.50
CA LEU A 263 23.77 -7.71 -0.94
C LEU A 263 23.69 -6.22 -1.30
N SER A 264 24.84 -5.54 -1.33
CA SER A 264 24.94 -4.12 -1.71
C SER A 264 24.49 -3.85 -3.15
N LYS A 265 24.46 -4.88 -4.01
CA LYS A 265 24.18 -4.74 -5.44
C LYS A 265 22.81 -5.24 -5.92
N LEU A 266 21.93 -5.71 -5.02
CA LEU A 266 20.70 -6.45 -5.41
C LEU A 266 19.38 -5.82 -4.97
N ARG A 267 19.37 -4.83 -4.06
CA ARG A 267 18.12 -4.25 -3.54
C ARG A 267 17.75 -2.98 -4.30
N TYR A 268 16.65 -3.05 -5.03
CA TYR A 268 16.06 -1.90 -5.69
C TYR A 268 15.20 -1.15 -4.67
N TYR A 269 15.17 0.17 -4.80
CA TYR A 269 14.35 1.01 -3.94
C TYR A 269 12.98 1.23 -4.58
N ASP A 270 11.92 1.12 -3.78
CA ASP A 270 10.56 1.40 -4.19
C ASP A 270 10.11 2.74 -3.58
N PRO A 271 10.11 3.84 -4.37
CA PRO A 271 9.67 5.13 -3.88
C PRO A 271 8.18 5.16 -3.51
N SER A 272 7.35 4.36 -4.18
CA SER A 272 5.90 4.40 -4.05
C SER A 272 5.38 3.81 -2.75
N ASP A 273 6.16 2.91 -2.15
CA ASP A 273 5.86 2.22 -0.89
C ASP A 273 6.67 2.79 0.29
N SER A 274 7.30 3.95 0.10
CA SER A 274 8.10 4.63 1.12
C SER A 274 7.31 5.77 1.78
N PHE A 275 7.48 5.94 3.09
CA PHE A 275 6.73 6.92 3.86
C PHE A 275 7.58 7.55 4.97
N LEU A 276 7.14 8.70 5.46
CA LEU A 276 7.78 9.44 6.54
C LEU A 276 6.86 9.42 7.76
N ALA A 277 7.43 9.04 8.91
CA ALA A 277 6.78 9.14 10.21
C ALA A 277 7.36 10.34 10.97
N LEU A 278 6.48 11.22 11.45
CA LEU A 278 6.83 12.42 12.20
C LEU A 278 6.10 12.42 13.54
N THR A 279 6.85 12.53 14.63
CA THR A 279 6.27 12.82 15.95
C THR A 279 6.45 14.29 16.26
N CYS A 280 5.34 14.96 16.57
CA CYS A 280 5.28 16.40 16.75
C CYS A 280 4.52 16.77 18.03
N ARG A 281 4.73 18.00 18.50
CA ARG A 281 3.88 18.69 19.48
C ARG A 281 3.79 20.18 19.15
N ILE A 282 2.67 20.80 19.50
CA ILE A 282 2.49 22.25 19.41
C ILE A 282 3.10 22.89 20.66
N VAL A 283 3.73 24.06 20.53
CA VAL A 283 4.32 24.83 21.62
C VAL A 283 4.00 26.31 21.43
N LYS A 284 4.16 27.13 22.46
CA LYS A 284 4.20 28.58 22.33
C LYS A 284 5.48 29.00 21.58
N GLN A 285 5.51 30.23 21.06
CA GLN A 285 6.62 30.72 20.24
C GLN A 285 7.97 30.70 20.99
N ASP A 286 7.95 30.87 22.31
CA ASP A 286 9.12 30.78 23.19
C ASP A 286 9.56 29.33 23.51
N GLY A 287 8.84 28.34 22.98
CA GLY A 287 9.08 26.92 23.21
C GLY A 287 8.40 26.34 24.45
N THR A 288 7.68 27.12 25.24
CA THR A 288 6.94 26.59 26.40
C THR A 288 5.71 25.81 25.95
N LEU A 289 5.23 24.93 26.84
CA LEU A 289 4.08 24.09 26.55
C LEU A 289 2.79 24.91 26.60
N CYS A 290 1.85 24.54 25.75
CA CYS A 290 0.49 25.07 25.73
C CYS A 290 -0.30 24.56 26.96
N ASP A 291 -1.24 25.36 27.43
CA ASP A 291 -2.18 25.07 28.51
C ASP A 291 -3.63 25.04 28.00
N ASP A 292 -4.61 24.98 28.90
CA ASP A 292 -6.05 24.91 28.56
C ASP A 292 -6.59 26.18 27.86
N ASN A 293 -5.89 27.31 27.98
CA ASN A 293 -6.31 28.58 27.37
C ASN A 293 -5.80 28.72 25.93
N ASP A 294 -4.82 27.90 25.52
CA ASP A 294 -4.22 27.97 24.19
C ASP A 294 -5.06 27.16 23.19
N ILE A 295 -6.08 27.81 22.63
CA ILE A 295 -6.98 27.21 21.63
C ILE A 295 -6.33 27.27 20.25
N VAL A 296 -5.39 26.37 20.00
CA VAL A 296 -4.66 26.25 18.73
C VAL A 296 -4.65 24.79 18.25
N ALA A 297 -4.88 24.59 16.96
CA ALA A 297 -4.84 23.28 16.34
C ALA A 297 -4.02 23.30 15.04
N PRO A 298 -3.48 22.16 14.60
CA PRO A 298 -2.89 22.04 13.27
C PRO A 298 -3.88 22.43 12.17
N SER A 299 -3.42 23.00 11.07
CA SER A 299 -4.23 23.17 9.85
C SER A 299 -4.64 21.81 9.28
N ASN A 300 -5.70 21.79 8.46
CA ASN A 300 -6.11 20.57 7.78
C ASN A 300 -4.94 20.00 6.93
N LEU A 301 -4.75 18.68 6.95
CA LEU A 301 -3.66 17.96 6.29
C LEU A 301 -2.25 18.34 6.78
N PHE A 302 -2.13 18.63 8.09
CA PHE A 302 -0.92 19.18 8.72
C PHE A 302 0.40 18.52 8.29
N PHE A 303 0.43 17.20 8.12
CA PHE A 303 1.63 16.48 7.70
C PHE A 303 2.27 17.05 6.43
N GLN A 304 1.44 17.44 5.45
CA GLN A 304 1.91 18.03 4.20
C GLN A 304 2.18 19.53 4.36
N THR A 305 1.37 20.23 5.15
CA THR A 305 1.44 21.71 5.27
C THR A 305 2.65 22.18 6.06
N MET A 306 3.26 21.30 6.85
CA MET A 306 4.50 21.54 7.60
C MET A 306 5.70 21.90 6.71
N PHE A 307 5.64 21.64 5.41
CA PHE A 307 6.73 21.86 4.48
C PHE A 307 6.37 22.88 3.40
N SER A 308 7.29 23.83 3.16
CA SER A 308 7.16 24.87 2.13
C SER A 308 7.75 24.40 0.80
N ASN A 309 8.81 23.61 0.87
CA ASN A 309 9.46 22.97 -0.28
C ASN A 309 9.93 21.56 0.07
N LEU A 310 9.78 20.65 -0.90
CA LEU A 310 10.40 19.35 -1.01
C LEU A 310 11.29 19.30 -2.27
N GLU A 311 12.60 19.09 -2.05
CA GLU A 311 13.57 18.81 -3.11
C GLU A 311 14.06 17.36 -3.01
N ILE A 312 14.20 16.68 -4.14
CA ILE A 312 14.70 15.31 -4.22
C ILE A 312 15.87 15.27 -5.19
N TYR A 313 16.98 14.73 -4.69
CA TYR A 313 18.19 14.49 -5.46
C TYR A 313 18.43 12.99 -5.61
N LEU A 314 18.75 12.57 -6.84
CA LEU A 314 19.23 11.23 -7.14
C LEU A 314 20.68 11.33 -7.61
N ASN A 315 21.59 10.64 -6.92
CA ASN A 315 23.03 10.68 -7.23
C ASN A 315 23.58 12.13 -7.36
N GLY A 316 23.13 13.03 -6.47
CA GLY A 316 23.52 14.43 -6.47
C GLY A 316 22.82 15.34 -7.49
N GLN A 317 22.02 14.81 -8.42
CA GLN A 317 21.23 15.61 -9.36
C GLN A 317 19.82 15.86 -8.84
N LEU A 318 19.37 17.12 -8.89
CA LEU A 318 17.99 17.50 -8.55
C LEU A 318 17.03 16.90 -9.60
N VAL A 319 16.11 16.05 -9.16
CA VAL A 319 15.11 15.39 -10.04
C VAL A 319 13.69 15.88 -9.81
N SER A 320 13.40 16.43 -8.65
CA SER A 320 12.08 16.95 -8.30
C SER A 320 12.25 18.11 -7.33
N ASP A 321 11.59 19.22 -7.66
CA ASP A 321 11.48 20.41 -6.81
C ASP A 321 10.01 20.85 -6.87
N SER A 322 9.46 21.17 -5.71
CA SER A 322 8.06 21.63 -5.58
C SER A 322 7.98 23.16 -5.44
N GLY A 323 9.13 23.85 -5.43
CA GLY A 323 9.22 25.26 -5.15
C GLY A 323 8.68 25.60 -3.76
N ASN A 324 8.33 26.87 -3.52
CA ASN A 324 7.78 27.32 -2.24
C ASN A 324 6.28 27.01 -2.07
N TYR A 325 5.71 26.17 -2.94
CA TYR A 325 4.27 25.88 -3.00
C TYR A 325 3.95 24.42 -2.69
N TYR A 326 4.87 23.67 -2.08
CA TYR A 326 4.69 22.25 -1.76
C TYR A 326 3.36 21.99 -1.04
N SER A 327 3.08 22.75 0.01
CA SER A 327 1.88 22.58 0.84
C SER A 327 0.59 22.68 0.02
N GLN A 328 0.52 23.62 -0.93
CA GLN A 328 -0.62 23.84 -1.82
C GLN A 328 -0.76 22.71 -2.85
N ILE A 329 0.34 22.32 -3.48
CA ILE A 329 0.38 21.20 -4.44
C ILE A 329 -0.04 19.91 -3.76
N ALA A 330 0.56 19.59 -2.61
CA ALA A 330 0.28 18.39 -1.85
C ALA A 330 -1.18 18.35 -1.37
N TYR A 331 -1.71 19.48 -0.90
CA TYR A 331 -3.11 19.58 -0.49
C TYR A 331 -4.06 19.28 -1.65
N LEU A 332 -3.92 19.97 -2.77
CA LEU A 332 -4.79 19.78 -3.94
C LEU A 332 -4.65 18.37 -4.52
N GLN A 333 -3.44 17.81 -4.60
CA GLN A 333 -3.24 16.45 -5.08
C GLN A 333 -3.91 15.41 -4.17
N ARG A 334 -3.75 15.50 -2.85
CA ARG A 334 -4.47 14.60 -1.91
C ARG A 334 -5.97 14.77 -2.02
N LEU A 335 -6.44 16.00 -2.19
CA LEU A 335 -7.86 16.31 -2.30
C LEU A 335 -8.51 15.70 -3.54
N LEU A 336 -7.84 15.80 -4.69
CA LEU A 336 -8.39 15.39 -5.98
C LEU A 336 -8.11 13.92 -6.31
N ALA A 337 -6.96 13.38 -5.88
CA ALA A 337 -6.56 12.01 -6.20
C ALA A 337 -7.09 10.97 -5.21
N SER A 338 -7.39 11.35 -3.97
CA SER A 338 -7.82 10.38 -2.95
C SER A 338 -9.32 10.06 -3.02
N SER A 339 -9.62 8.78 -2.94
CA SER A 339 -10.98 8.25 -2.82
C SER A 339 -11.64 8.65 -1.49
N PRO A 340 -12.99 8.61 -1.38
CA PRO A 340 -13.68 8.86 -0.11
C PRO A 340 -13.19 8.00 1.05
N ASN A 341 -12.88 6.72 0.78
CA ASN A 341 -12.36 5.79 1.80
C ASN A 341 -10.95 6.16 2.26
N GLU A 342 -10.09 6.61 1.34
CA GLU A 342 -8.76 7.11 1.72
C GLU A 342 -8.85 8.39 2.56
N LYS A 343 -9.79 9.29 2.24
CA LYS A 343 -10.05 10.50 3.02
C LYS A 343 -10.53 10.19 4.44
N GLN A 344 -11.36 9.17 4.60
CA GLN A 344 -11.89 8.72 5.90
C GLN A 344 -10.98 7.72 6.63
N GLY A 345 -9.88 7.29 6.02
CA GLY A 345 -8.94 6.30 6.56
C GLY A 345 -7.51 6.82 6.52
N LYS A 346 -6.81 6.56 5.41
CA LYS A 346 -5.38 6.86 5.22
C LYS A 346 -5.02 8.33 5.53
N LEU A 347 -5.79 9.30 5.04
CA LEU A 347 -5.46 10.72 5.21
C LEU A 347 -5.66 11.22 6.65
N LEU A 348 -6.40 10.49 7.49
CA LEU A 348 -6.48 10.82 8.92
C LEU A 348 -5.10 10.73 9.59
N ASN A 349 -4.23 9.84 9.12
CA ASN A 349 -2.84 9.72 9.59
C ASN A 349 -1.97 10.92 9.17
N GLU A 350 -2.39 11.67 8.16
CA GLU A 350 -1.80 12.93 7.70
C GLU A 350 -2.50 14.16 8.30
N PHE A 351 -3.38 13.98 9.29
CA PHE A 351 -4.20 15.03 9.92
C PHE A 351 -5.23 15.68 8.98
N TYR A 352 -5.77 14.91 8.03
CA TYR A 352 -6.89 15.36 7.20
C TYR A 352 -8.22 15.27 7.96
N TYR A 353 -8.61 16.37 8.59
CA TYR A 353 -9.92 16.54 9.21
C TYR A 353 -10.51 17.80 8.59
N PRO A 354 -11.40 17.71 7.59
CA PRO A 354 -11.85 18.90 6.88
C PRO A 354 -12.71 19.81 7.77
N ASP A 355 -12.55 21.13 7.61
CA ASP A 355 -13.36 22.13 8.31
C ASP A 355 -14.76 22.21 7.66
N GLU A 356 -15.83 22.07 8.46
CA GLU A 356 -17.21 22.28 7.99
C GLU A 356 -17.63 23.74 8.15
N LYS A 357 -17.08 24.41 9.16
CA LYS A 357 -17.24 25.86 9.39
C LYS A 357 -15.86 26.51 9.38
N PRO A 358 -15.31 26.79 8.18
CA PRO A 358 -13.98 27.34 8.03
C PRO A 358 -13.87 28.65 8.80
N GLU A 359 -12.70 28.89 9.39
CA GLU A 359 -12.38 30.13 10.10
C GLU A 359 -13.17 30.35 11.41
N ALA A 360 -14.03 29.41 11.82
CA ALA A 360 -14.71 29.45 13.11
C ALA A 360 -13.81 29.05 14.29
N TYR A 361 -12.81 28.19 14.04
CA TYR A 361 -11.75 27.72 14.96
C TYR A 361 -12.19 27.55 16.42
N SER A 362 -13.30 26.83 16.58
CA SER A 362 -13.94 26.58 17.85
C SER A 362 -14.58 25.19 17.82
N ALA A 363 -15.12 24.76 18.96
CA ALA A 363 -15.87 23.50 19.05
C ALA A 363 -17.07 23.41 18.06
N SER A 364 -17.49 24.53 17.47
CA SER A 364 -18.55 24.58 16.47
C SER A 364 -18.17 24.02 15.10
N ASP A 365 -16.86 23.88 14.83
CA ASP A 365 -16.30 23.26 13.64
C ASP A 365 -15.75 21.86 13.99
N PRO A 366 -16.42 20.76 13.57
CA PRO A 366 -16.03 19.40 13.92
C PRO A 366 -14.59 19.04 13.49
N GLY A 367 -14.14 19.55 12.34
CA GLY A 367 -12.79 19.31 11.83
C GLY A 367 -11.73 19.90 12.75
N PHE A 368 -11.87 21.18 13.08
CA PHE A 368 -11.01 21.86 14.05
C PHE A 368 -11.04 21.18 15.42
N ALA A 369 -12.22 20.87 15.95
CA ALA A 369 -12.37 20.24 17.25
C ALA A 369 -11.61 18.91 17.35
N GLN A 370 -11.67 18.07 16.32
CA GLN A 370 -10.93 16.79 16.29
C GLN A 370 -9.41 16.98 16.27
N ARG A 371 -8.92 17.98 15.51
CA ARG A 371 -7.48 18.31 15.48
C ARG A 371 -7.00 18.90 16.80
N TYR A 372 -7.80 19.78 17.39
CA TYR A 372 -7.53 20.39 18.71
C TYR A 372 -7.46 19.32 19.80
N GLU A 373 -8.45 18.45 19.90
CA GLU A 373 -8.49 17.41 20.95
C GLU A 373 -7.29 16.46 20.92
N LYS A 374 -6.70 16.23 19.75
CA LYS A 374 -5.50 15.39 19.58
C LYS A 374 -4.19 16.08 19.96
N THR A 375 -4.20 17.40 20.11
CA THR A 375 -2.98 18.22 20.18
C THR A 375 -2.96 19.22 21.33
N LYS A 376 -4.10 19.44 22.00
CA LYS A 376 -4.24 20.33 23.16
C LYS A 376 -3.18 20.03 24.23
N LYS A 377 -2.79 21.07 24.98
CA LYS A 377 -1.76 20.98 26.03
C LYS A 377 -0.41 20.45 25.57
N SER A 378 -0.02 20.73 24.33
CA SER A 378 1.23 20.23 23.74
C SER A 378 1.35 18.70 23.76
N GLN A 379 0.22 17.99 23.69
CA GLN A 379 0.24 16.54 23.59
C GLN A 379 1.05 16.12 22.36
N SER A 380 1.93 15.13 22.54
CA SER A 380 2.69 14.59 21.42
C SER A 380 1.84 13.65 20.59
N PHE A 381 1.89 13.82 19.27
CA PHE A 381 1.16 13.00 18.31
C PHE A 381 2.09 12.57 17.18
N THR A 382 1.81 11.41 16.60
CA THR A 382 2.60 10.87 15.48
C THR A 382 1.73 10.84 14.23
N MET A 383 2.32 11.28 13.13
CA MET A 383 1.73 11.28 11.79
C MET A 383 2.54 10.39 10.89
N ILE A 384 1.86 9.79 9.92
CA ILE A 384 2.47 8.95 8.91
C ILE A 384 1.87 9.38 7.59
N GLY A 385 2.73 9.73 6.64
CA GLY A 385 2.30 10.10 5.31
C GLY A 385 3.38 9.84 4.28
N GLN A 386 2.94 9.76 3.04
CA GLN A 386 3.84 9.72 1.90
C GLN A 386 4.09 11.15 1.43
N LEU A 387 5.36 11.47 1.16
CA LEU A 387 5.76 12.76 0.59
C LEU A 387 5.24 12.89 -0.84
N VAL A 388 4.80 14.08 -1.20
CA VAL A 388 4.18 14.34 -2.50
C VAL A 388 5.24 14.84 -3.48
N ALA A 389 5.86 13.91 -4.20
CA ALA A 389 6.78 14.24 -5.28
C ALA A 389 6.61 13.28 -6.46
N ASN A 390 6.98 13.75 -7.65
CA ASN A 390 6.76 13.03 -8.91
C ASN A 390 7.43 11.65 -8.90
N ILE A 391 8.60 11.52 -8.24
CA ILE A 391 9.34 10.25 -8.12
C ILE A 391 8.69 9.26 -7.16
N PHE A 392 7.92 9.73 -6.17
CA PHE A 392 7.15 8.88 -5.26
C PHE A 392 5.84 8.38 -5.87
N ASN A 393 5.35 9.05 -6.91
CA ASN A 393 4.09 8.71 -7.60
C ASN A 393 4.28 7.79 -8.81
N GLN A 394 5.50 7.37 -9.13
CA GLN A 394 5.78 6.47 -10.27
C GLN A 394 5.99 5.02 -9.81
N PRO A 395 5.54 4.02 -10.60
CA PRO A 395 5.50 2.61 -10.15
C PRO A 395 6.81 1.83 -10.33
N ARG A 396 7.87 2.43 -10.86
CA ARG A 396 9.13 1.72 -11.16
C ARG A 396 10.13 1.84 -10.02
N PHE A 397 10.89 0.78 -9.78
CA PHE A 397 11.91 0.79 -8.75
C PHE A 397 13.19 1.49 -9.22
N LEU A 398 13.85 2.18 -8.30
CA LEU A 398 15.19 2.75 -8.53
C LEU A 398 16.24 1.64 -8.36
N PRO A 399 17.27 1.57 -9.22
CA PRO A 399 18.28 0.53 -9.17
C PRO A 399 19.07 0.58 -7.87
N ALA A 400 19.63 -0.59 -7.52
CA ALA A 400 20.54 -0.71 -6.40
C ALA A 400 21.72 0.28 -6.54
N GLY A 401 22.09 0.90 -5.43
CA GLY A 401 23.17 1.90 -5.39
C GLY A 401 22.75 3.32 -5.75
N THR A 402 21.46 3.58 -6.04
CA THR A 402 20.96 4.94 -6.19
C THR A 402 21.00 5.67 -4.85
N GLU A 403 21.79 6.74 -4.75
CA GLU A 403 21.78 7.64 -3.61
C GLU A 403 20.55 8.56 -3.72
N ILE A 404 19.77 8.61 -2.64
CA ILE A 404 18.56 9.44 -2.57
C ILE A 404 18.75 10.42 -1.43
N ARG A 405 18.71 11.71 -1.75
CA ARG A 405 18.71 12.78 -0.76
C ARG A 405 17.39 13.53 -0.86
N ILE A 406 16.68 13.58 0.26
CA ILE A 406 15.40 14.28 0.42
C ILE A 406 15.67 15.51 1.28
N LEU A 407 15.38 16.69 0.75
CA LEU A 407 15.49 17.95 1.49
C LEU A 407 14.09 18.50 1.72
N LEU A 408 13.74 18.65 3.01
CA LEU A 408 12.46 19.21 3.44
C LEU A 408 12.69 20.57 4.07
N ARG A 409 12.10 21.61 3.50
CA ARG A 409 12.12 22.97 4.07
C ARG A 409 10.84 23.18 4.87
N ARG A 410 10.97 23.60 6.14
CA ARG A 410 9.83 23.87 7.00
C ARG A 410 9.03 25.07 6.49
N ASN A 411 7.73 25.01 6.68
CA ASN A 411 6.83 26.10 6.39
C ASN A 411 6.66 27.03 7.61
N LEU A 412 6.09 28.22 7.40
CA LEU A 412 5.83 29.18 8.46
C LEU A 412 4.72 28.65 9.40
N PRO A 413 4.84 28.80 10.73
CA PRO A 413 3.84 28.31 11.67
C PRO A 413 2.42 28.81 11.41
N GLU A 414 2.26 30.04 10.91
CA GLU A 414 0.98 30.66 10.55
C GLU A 414 0.28 30.06 9.32
N LEU A 415 0.98 29.22 8.55
CA LEU A 415 0.42 28.40 7.47
C LEU A 415 0.13 26.95 7.92
N CYS A 416 0.71 26.53 9.04
CA CYS A 416 0.59 25.16 9.54
C CYS A 416 -0.35 25.04 10.74
N LEU A 417 -0.64 26.14 11.43
CA LEU A 417 -1.50 26.18 12.61
C LEU A 417 -2.72 27.06 12.36
N THR A 418 -3.78 26.82 13.10
CA THR A 418 -5.03 27.58 13.07
C THR A 418 -5.50 27.87 14.49
N ALA A 419 -5.99 29.08 14.72
CA ALA A 419 -6.62 29.50 15.98
C ALA A 419 -7.57 30.67 15.73
N ALA A 420 -8.60 30.79 16.56
CA ALA A 420 -9.36 32.03 16.65
C ALA A 420 -8.41 33.14 17.14
N TYR A 421 -8.37 34.28 16.46
CA TYR A 421 -7.43 35.36 16.76
C TYR A 421 -7.55 35.78 18.24
N ASP A 422 -6.47 35.71 19.01
CA ASP A 422 -6.42 36.19 20.39
C ASP A 422 -5.76 37.57 20.44
N THR A 423 -6.50 38.58 20.86
CA THR A 423 -6.03 39.97 21.06
C THR A 423 -5.14 40.12 22.30
N LYS A 424 -4.85 39.06 23.05
CA LYS A 424 -4.20 39.15 24.37
C LYS A 424 -2.68 39.31 24.38
N THR A 425 -1.99 39.13 23.27
CA THR A 425 -0.54 39.37 23.23
C THR A 425 -0.26 40.46 22.21
N GLY A 426 0.35 41.57 22.64
CA GLY A 426 0.78 42.67 21.76
C GLY A 426 1.91 42.27 20.79
N PHE A 427 1.92 41.02 20.33
CA PHE A 427 2.87 40.46 19.38
C PHE A 427 2.34 40.60 17.96
N ASN A 428 3.12 41.23 17.09
CA ASN A 428 2.88 41.31 15.64
C ASN A 428 3.29 40.01 14.91
N GLY A 429 3.01 38.83 15.47
CA GLY A 429 3.43 37.54 14.91
C GLY A 429 2.64 36.34 15.45
N CYS A 430 2.87 35.15 14.88
CA CYS A 430 2.24 33.90 15.34
C CYS A 430 2.74 33.53 16.75
N PRO A 431 1.87 33.50 17.79
CA PRO A 431 2.26 33.21 19.17
C PRO A 431 2.55 31.71 19.42
N TYR A 432 2.36 30.87 18.40
CA TYR A 432 2.52 29.43 18.47
C TYR A 432 3.53 28.92 17.45
N SER A 433 4.14 27.78 17.77
CA SER A 433 5.03 27.03 16.90
C SER A 433 4.79 25.53 17.09
N TYR A 434 5.57 24.72 16.41
CA TYR A 434 5.55 23.27 16.58
C TYR A 434 6.97 22.71 16.57
N GLN A 435 7.16 21.65 17.34
CA GLN A 435 8.43 20.92 17.45
C GLN A 435 8.26 19.53 16.86
N ILE A 436 9.18 19.16 15.96
CA ILE A 436 9.33 17.79 15.48
C ILE A 436 10.32 17.11 16.43
N THR A 437 9.83 16.19 17.26
CA THR A 437 10.66 15.49 18.24
C THR A 437 11.31 14.24 17.67
N ASN A 438 10.67 13.60 16.69
CA ASN A 438 11.21 12.45 15.97
C ASN A 438 10.81 12.50 14.50
N ALA A 439 11.73 12.16 13.62
CA ALA A 439 11.50 12.02 12.18
C ALA A 439 12.19 10.73 11.70
N THR A 440 11.40 9.80 11.16
CA THR A 440 11.92 8.52 10.66
C THR A 440 11.39 8.26 9.26
N PHE A 441 12.30 8.11 8.29
CA PHE A 441 11.96 7.78 6.92
C PHE A 441 12.04 6.26 6.69
N PHE A 442 10.93 5.67 6.27
CA PHE A 442 10.83 4.25 5.96
C PHE A 442 10.99 4.04 4.46
N ALA A 443 12.18 3.55 4.08
CA ALA A 443 12.55 3.27 2.70
C ALA A 443 12.24 1.81 2.32
N SER A 444 11.27 1.60 1.42
CA SER A 444 10.93 0.27 0.93
C SER A 444 11.98 -0.23 -0.06
N LYS A 445 12.55 -1.41 0.20
CA LYS A 445 13.56 -2.05 -0.65
C LYS A 445 13.05 -3.41 -1.11
N LYS A 446 13.05 -3.63 -2.43
CA LYS A 446 12.60 -4.87 -3.06
C LYS A 446 13.80 -5.68 -3.53
N VAL A 447 13.75 -6.99 -3.30
CA VAL A 447 14.74 -7.94 -3.82
C VAL A 447 14.28 -8.37 -5.21
N ILE A 448 15.10 -8.08 -6.22
CA ILE A 448 14.80 -8.41 -7.61
C ILE A 448 15.51 -9.71 -7.99
N SER A 449 14.87 -10.52 -8.84
CA SER A 449 15.46 -11.77 -9.30
C SER A 449 16.78 -11.51 -10.03
N LYS A 450 17.77 -12.37 -9.79
CA LYS A 450 19.13 -12.22 -10.32
C LYS A 450 19.18 -12.09 -11.85
N PRO A 451 18.41 -12.85 -12.66
CA PRO A 451 18.42 -12.70 -14.11
C PRO A 451 18.03 -11.29 -14.59
N ILE A 452 17.07 -10.64 -13.93
CA ILE A 452 16.66 -9.28 -14.27
C ILE A 452 17.77 -8.28 -13.94
N VAL A 453 18.42 -8.45 -12.78
CA VAL A 453 19.54 -7.57 -12.39
C VAL A 453 20.70 -7.71 -13.37
N ASP A 454 21.04 -8.92 -13.78
CA ASP A 454 22.11 -9.18 -14.73
C ASP A 454 21.76 -8.64 -16.13
N ALA A 455 20.49 -8.74 -16.56
CA ALA A 455 20.00 -8.10 -17.78
C ALA A 455 20.12 -6.57 -17.72
N HIS A 456 19.74 -5.93 -16.61
CA HIS A 456 19.93 -4.48 -16.43
C HIS A 456 21.41 -4.09 -16.51
N ARG A 457 22.31 -4.85 -15.86
CA ARG A 457 23.77 -4.60 -15.94
C ARG A 457 24.30 -4.69 -17.36
N HIS A 458 23.87 -5.70 -18.12
CA HIS A 458 24.25 -5.83 -19.51
C HIS A 458 23.76 -4.62 -20.32
N GLN A 459 22.50 -4.20 -20.18
CA GLN A 459 21.99 -3.00 -20.87
C GLN A 459 22.75 -1.72 -20.49
N LEU A 460 23.11 -1.55 -19.21
CA LEU A 460 23.93 -0.43 -18.74
C LEU A 460 25.35 -0.46 -19.36
N SER A 461 25.96 -1.65 -19.49
CA SER A 461 27.27 -1.79 -20.16
C SER A 461 27.23 -1.42 -21.65
N LEU A 462 26.06 -1.50 -22.27
CA LEU A 462 25.81 -1.04 -23.64
C LEU A 462 25.47 0.46 -23.71
N GLY A 463 25.58 1.20 -22.60
CA GLY A 463 25.29 2.64 -22.54
C GLY A 463 23.80 2.98 -22.53
N ARG A 464 22.90 2.01 -22.29
CA ARG A 464 21.47 2.31 -22.10
C ARG A 464 21.23 2.95 -20.74
N THR A 465 20.20 3.78 -20.64
CA THR A 465 19.82 4.46 -19.41
C THR A 465 18.46 3.99 -18.90
N PHE A 466 18.26 4.08 -17.59
CA PHE A 466 16.93 3.91 -17.01
C PHE A 466 16.05 5.10 -17.37
N LYS A 467 14.79 4.82 -17.72
CA LYS A 467 13.78 5.85 -18.00
C LYS A 467 12.63 5.69 -17.02
N TYR A 468 12.31 6.78 -16.33
CA TYR A 468 11.24 6.84 -15.34
C TYR A 468 10.13 7.76 -15.85
N PRO A 469 8.87 7.29 -15.91
CA PRO A 469 7.75 8.17 -16.23
C PRO A 469 7.46 9.06 -15.02
N THR A 470 7.43 10.36 -15.22
CA THR A 470 7.07 11.34 -14.19
C THR A 470 6.01 12.28 -14.73
N THR A 471 5.04 12.63 -13.89
CA THR A 471 4.07 13.69 -14.18
C THR A 471 4.59 14.97 -13.54
N GLU A 472 4.90 15.97 -14.36
CA GLU A 472 5.26 17.30 -13.86
C GLU A 472 4.01 18.03 -13.37
N VAL A 473 4.12 18.70 -12.22
CA VAL A 473 3.07 19.55 -11.66
C VAL A 473 3.69 20.91 -11.37
N GLU A 474 3.06 21.94 -11.93
CA GLU A 474 3.47 23.32 -11.80
C GLU A 474 2.32 24.11 -11.17
N LEU A 475 2.63 24.93 -10.16
CA LEU A 475 1.67 25.84 -9.55
C LEU A 475 2.05 27.27 -9.92
N LYS A 476 1.09 28.02 -10.46
CA LYS A 476 1.21 29.45 -10.71
C LYS A 476 0.15 30.21 -9.95
N THR A 477 0.53 31.37 -9.45
CA THR A 477 -0.36 32.25 -8.69
C THR A 477 -0.58 33.56 -9.42
N PHE A 478 -1.82 34.02 -9.47
CA PHE A 478 -2.18 35.31 -10.02
C PHE A 478 -2.95 36.10 -8.96
N THR A 479 -2.67 37.39 -8.84
CA THR A 479 -3.38 38.26 -7.88
C THR A 479 -4.49 39.00 -8.59
N ILE A 480 -5.70 38.91 -8.04
CA ILE A 480 -6.89 39.59 -8.55
C ILE A 480 -7.22 40.71 -7.56
N ALA A 481 -7.24 41.96 -8.03
CA ALA A 481 -7.63 43.09 -7.20
C ALA A 481 -9.14 43.04 -6.87
N GLN A 482 -9.51 43.49 -5.68
CA GLN A 482 -10.92 43.57 -5.28
C GLN A 482 -11.68 44.56 -6.17
N GLY A 483 -12.90 44.20 -6.58
CA GLY A 483 -13.78 45.05 -7.38
C GLY A 483 -13.71 44.82 -8.90
N LEU A 484 -12.80 43.97 -9.36
CA LEU A 484 -12.76 43.55 -10.77
C LEU A 484 -13.87 42.55 -11.08
N THR A 485 -14.52 42.74 -12.24
CA THR A 485 -15.59 41.87 -12.75
C THR A 485 -15.10 40.87 -13.79
N SER A 486 -14.01 41.17 -14.49
CA SER A 486 -13.31 40.23 -15.37
C SER A 486 -11.80 40.40 -15.24
N ILE A 487 -11.07 39.31 -15.51
CA ILE A 487 -9.61 39.30 -15.60
C ILE A 487 -9.21 38.33 -16.71
N THR A 488 -8.27 38.76 -17.54
CA THR A 488 -7.59 37.90 -18.52
C THR A 488 -6.13 37.87 -18.14
N THR A 489 -5.57 36.66 -18.09
CA THR A 489 -4.16 36.46 -17.75
C THR A 489 -3.49 35.73 -18.89
N ASP A 490 -2.48 36.37 -19.49
CA ASP A 490 -1.71 35.78 -20.57
C ASP A 490 -0.58 34.88 -20.02
N SER A 491 -0.08 33.96 -20.85
CA SER A 491 1.07 33.12 -20.55
C SER A 491 0.92 32.21 -19.31
N VAL A 492 -0.31 31.76 -19.02
CA VAL A 492 -0.60 30.82 -17.92
C VAL A 492 0.22 29.54 -18.04
N VAL A 493 0.44 29.05 -19.26
CA VAL A 493 1.32 27.89 -19.53
C VAL A 493 2.21 28.25 -20.71
N ILE A 494 3.52 27.95 -20.60
CA ILE A 494 4.48 28.12 -21.69
C ILE A 494 5.15 26.77 -21.93
N GLY A 495 5.19 26.31 -23.17
CA GLY A 495 5.82 25.04 -23.55
C GLY A 495 4.88 23.83 -23.45
N LYS A 496 5.13 22.93 -22.49
CA LYS A 496 4.36 21.67 -22.37
C LYS A 496 2.94 21.97 -21.91
N ILE A 497 1.95 21.65 -22.76
CA ILE A 497 0.54 21.82 -22.44
C ILE A 497 0.11 20.79 -21.37
N PRO A 498 -0.50 21.20 -20.25
CA PRO A 498 -0.95 20.29 -19.22
C PRO A 498 -2.14 19.46 -19.69
N ARG A 499 -2.25 18.24 -19.15
CA ARG A 499 -3.42 17.37 -19.39
C ARG A 499 -4.62 17.72 -18.51
N ILE A 500 -4.36 18.33 -17.36
CA ILE A 500 -5.35 18.71 -16.35
C ILE A 500 -4.95 20.09 -15.84
N LEU A 501 -5.89 21.01 -15.78
CA LEU A 501 -5.69 22.34 -15.22
C LEU A 501 -6.65 22.51 -14.03
N VAL A 502 -6.11 22.87 -12.87
CA VAL A 502 -6.92 23.09 -11.67
C VAL A 502 -6.84 24.56 -11.30
N VAL A 503 -7.99 25.20 -11.11
CA VAL A 503 -8.07 26.62 -10.75
C VAL A 503 -8.74 26.75 -9.39
N GLY A 504 -8.07 27.42 -8.44
CA GLY A 504 -8.58 27.69 -7.11
C GLY A 504 -8.42 29.15 -6.74
N LEU A 505 -9.46 29.76 -6.19
CA LEU A 505 -9.41 31.11 -5.62
C LEU A 505 -9.31 31.05 -4.11
N VAL A 506 -8.37 31.81 -3.56
CA VAL A 506 -8.13 31.93 -2.12
C VAL A 506 -7.77 33.39 -1.80
N SER A 507 -8.12 33.86 -0.60
CA SER A 507 -7.76 35.24 -0.22
C SER A 507 -6.25 35.37 -0.08
N SER A 508 -5.66 36.49 -0.52
CA SER A 508 -4.21 36.72 -0.41
C SER A 508 -3.71 36.59 1.04
N THR A 509 -4.52 37.05 2.00
CA THR A 509 -4.20 36.90 3.44
C THR A 509 -4.20 35.45 3.91
N SER A 510 -5.05 34.60 3.34
CA SER A 510 -5.07 33.16 3.66
C SER A 510 -3.86 32.48 3.02
N PHE A 511 -3.55 32.83 1.77
CA PHE A 511 -2.46 32.24 1.00
C PHE A 511 -1.07 32.57 1.57
N LEU A 512 -0.87 33.81 2.02
CA LEU A 512 0.38 34.25 2.65
C LEU A 512 0.55 33.74 4.09
N GLY A 513 -0.56 33.37 4.74
CA GLY A 513 -0.56 32.85 6.11
C GLY A 513 -1.12 33.86 7.11
N LYS A 514 -2.14 33.43 7.84
CA LYS A 514 -2.69 34.14 8.98
C LYS A 514 -3.34 33.12 9.88
N LEU A 515 -3.03 33.11 11.17
CA LEU A 515 -3.52 32.10 12.11
C LEU A 515 -5.05 31.98 12.15
N SER A 516 -5.73 33.10 11.94
CA SER A 516 -7.20 33.20 11.89
C SER A 516 -7.79 32.95 10.50
N LYS A 517 -7.03 32.43 9.54
CA LYS A 517 -7.52 32.07 8.21
C LYS A 517 -6.88 30.79 7.72
N SER A 518 -7.64 29.98 6.99
CA SER A 518 -7.11 28.72 6.47
C SER A 518 -6.51 28.96 5.08
N PRO A 519 -5.24 28.58 4.83
CA PRO A 519 -4.62 28.68 3.51
C PRO A 519 -5.25 27.75 2.46
N PHE A 520 -6.15 26.86 2.89
CA PHE A 520 -6.85 25.89 2.04
C PHE A 520 -8.36 26.17 1.94
N ASN A 521 -8.81 27.35 2.38
CA ASN A 521 -10.19 27.79 2.23
C ASN A 521 -10.43 28.36 0.82
N TYR A 522 -10.51 27.47 -0.17
CA TYR A 522 -10.89 27.86 -1.52
C TYR A 522 -12.36 28.26 -1.58
N VAL A 523 -12.63 29.34 -2.31
CA VAL A 523 -13.94 29.97 -2.43
C VAL A 523 -14.28 30.20 -3.89
N ASP A 524 -15.55 30.11 -4.25
CA ASP A 524 -16.06 30.29 -5.60
C ASP A 524 -16.05 31.77 -6.05
N LYS A 525 -16.17 32.71 -5.12
CA LYS A 525 -16.27 34.17 -5.35
C LYS A 525 -17.30 34.55 -6.42
N ASN A 526 -18.35 33.74 -6.60
CA ASN A 526 -19.39 33.91 -7.63
C ASN A 526 -18.82 34.02 -9.07
N ILE A 527 -17.76 33.28 -9.41
CA ILE A 527 -17.30 33.19 -10.81
C ILE A 527 -18.48 32.74 -11.69
N CYS A 528 -18.79 33.49 -12.75
CA CYS A 528 -19.84 33.11 -13.71
C CYS A 528 -19.28 32.46 -14.99
N GLU A 529 -18.03 32.75 -15.33
CA GLU A 529 -17.44 32.37 -16.61
C GLU A 529 -15.94 32.09 -16.46
N LEU A 530 -15.46 31.03 -17.11
CA LEU A 530 -14.05 30.73 -17.24
C LEU A 530 -13.76 30.29 -18.68
N GLY A 531 -12.80 30.95 -19.32
CA GLY A 531 -12.37 30.66 -20.68
C GLY A 531 -10.87 30.43 -20.76
N PHE A 532 -10.47 29.50 -21.63
CA PHE A 532 -9.08 29.19 -21.94
C PHE A 532 -8.83 29.41 -23.43
N THR A 533 -7.83 30.24 -23.71
CA THR A 533 -7.38 30.55 -25.07
C THR A 533 -5.99 29.95 -25.31
N TRP A 534 -5.81 29.30 -26.45
CA TRP A 534 -4.53 28.77 -26.92
C TRP A 534 -4.22 29.34 -28.30
N ASN A 535 -3.05 29.95 -28.46
CA ASN A 535 -2.61 30.58 -29.71
C ASN A 535 -3.62 31.59 -30.30
N GLY A 536 -4.37 32.29 -29.45
CA GLY A 536 -5.39 33.25 -29.86
C GLY A 536 -6.75 32.65 -30.19
N GLU A 537 -6.89 31.32 -30.17
CA GLU A 537 -8.17 30.62 -30.35
C GLU A 537 -8.71 30.14 -29.00
N THR A 538 -10.02 30.29 -28.78
CA THR A 538 -10.67 29.77 -27.57
C THR A 538 -10.75 28.24 -27.66
N VAL A 539 -10.03 27.56 -26.77
CA VAL A 539 -10.03 26.09 -26.68
C VAL A 539 -11.23 25.59 -25.89
N GLU A 540 -11.53 26.25 -24.78
CA GLU A 540 -12.63 25.86 -23.91
C GLU A 540 -13.24 27.10 -23.26
N HIS A 541 -14.57 27.21 -23.32
CA HIS A 541 -15.33 28.29 -22.72
C HIS A 541 -16.47 27.67 -21.92
N ARG A 542 -16.47 27.90 -20.61
CA ARG A 542 -17.51 27.39 -19.72
C ARG A 542 -18.21 28.56 -19.04
N VAL A 543 -19.51 28.67 -19.32
CA VAL A 543 -20.43 29.49 -18.55
C VAL A 543 -20.97 28.62 -17.42
N PHE A 544 -20.66 28.99 -16.19
CA PHE A 544 -21.22 28.33 -15.03
C PHE A 544 -22.59 28.96 -14.76
N PRO A 545 -23.71 28.20 -14.86
CA PRO A 545 -24.99 28.73 -14.41
C PRO A 545 -24.86 29.10 -12.93
N PHE A 546 -25.69 30.05 -12.46
CA PHE A 546 -25.79 30.57 -11.07
C PHE A 546 -25.92 29.50 -9.95
N ASN A 547 -25.83 28.21 -10.29
CA ASN A 547 -25.86 27.07 -9.40
C ASN A 547 -24.84 26.03 -9.87
N PHE A 548 -23.61 26.08 -9.34
CA PHE A 548 -22.49 25.15 -9.58
C PHE A 548 -22.77 23.67 -9.22
N ARG A 549 -24.01 23.32 -8.85
CA ARG A 549 -24.37 22.00 -8.31
C ARG A 549 -24.53 20.88 -9.34
N LYS A 550 -24.45 21.10 -10.66
CA LYS A 550 -24.87 20.08 -11.64
C LYS A 550 -24.06 19.86 -12.93
N SER A 551 -22.86 20.40 -13.11
CA SER A 551 -22.04 20.02 -14.28
C SER A 551 -20.55 20.05 -13.99
N SER A 552 -19.89 18.91 -14.16
CA SER A 552 -18.43 18.75 -14.24
C SER A 552 -17.62 19.42 -13.12
N THR A 553 -18.19 19.52 -11.92
CA THR A 553 -17.53 20.00 -10.71
C THR A 553 -17.28 18.82 -9.78
N ALA A 554 -16.06 18.67 -9.29
CA ALA A 554 -15.82 17.82 -8.14
C ALA A 554 -16.27 18.60 -6.90
N LYS A 555 -17.33 18.15 -6.23
CA LYS A 555 -17.66 18.64 -4.90
C LYS A 555 -16.67 18.05 -3.90
N VAL A 556 -15.96 18.93 -3.21
CA VAL A 556 -15.02 18.54 -2.16
C VAL A 556 -15.47 19.18 -0.86
N ASN A 557 -15.83 18.36 0.14
CA ASN A 557 -16.29 18.80 1.46
C ASN A 557 -17.45 19.83 1.41
N GLY A 558 -18.38 19.64 0.48
CA GLY A 558 -19.51 20.57 0.30
C GLY A 558 -19.18 21.87 -0.44
N LYS A 559 -17.97 22.02 -1.00
CA LYS A 559 -17.55 23.19 -1.78
C LYS A 559 -17.18 22.82 -3.21
N ASP A 560 -17.40 23.76 -4.12
CA ASP A 560 -17.16 23.58 -5.55
C ASP A 560 -15.69 23.91 -5.88
N VAL A 561 -14.96 22.94 -6.42
CA VAL A 561 -13.62 23.13 -7.03
C VAL A 561 -13.78 22.95 -8.54
N ILE A 562 -13.29 23.92 -9.31
CA ILE A 562 -13.30 23.86 -10.78
C ILE A 562 -12.08 23.02 -11.19
N VAL A 563 -12.37 21.79 -11.64
CA VAL A 563 -11.41 20.86 -12.24
C VAL A 563 -11.59 20.86 -13.75
#